data_AF-A0A960VPH7-F1
#
_entry.id   AF-A0A960VPH7-F1
#
_cell.length_a   1.000
_cell.length_b   1.000
_cell.length_c   1.000
_cell.angle_alpha   90.00
_cell.angle_beta   90.00
_cell.angle_gamma   90.00
#
_symmetry.space_group_name_H-M   'P 1'
#
loop_
_entity.id
_entity.type
_entity.pdbx_description
1 polymer ?
#
loop_
_entity_poly.entity_id
_entity_poly.type
_entity_poly.pdbx_seq_one_letter_code
_entity_poly.pdbx_strand_id
1 'polypeptide(L)'
;MSRLIVILIAIAAMFMAGSCVPSIHGIATESNLEFRPEMVGSWVSDDGEAGWVFDSYDEQQYILSLYTPDGLDGSFRAALVDLDGELFLDLFPDDTDEKWPINSFYGLHFIPVHTFLHVELGEGTLSLRMMDPSWLDAKLQQDPEFVSAVSENMTVLTASTGELQALLPQWLNEAPIVGGGFMGGDASPFTEAVVLTPGEVMEREDMEPAEFMDMEGLDEMDEVVDTTEEAPVTAP
;
A
#
# COMPACT_ATOMS: atom_id res chain seq x y z
N MET A 1 -7.04 -20.38 -24.84
CA MET A 1 -7.33 -18.94 -24.68
C MET A 1 -6.68 -18.17 -25.81
N SER A 2 -7.33 -17.14 -26.37
CA SER A 2 -6.73 -16.36 -27.46
C SER A 2 -5.49 -15.61 -26.98
N ARG A 3 -4.41 -15.58 -27.76
CA ARG A 3 -3.18 -14.82 -27.47
C ARG A 3 -3.45 -13.35 -27.10
N LEU A 4 -4.54 -12.76 -27.61
CA LEU A 4 -4.99 -11.42 -27.25
C LEU A 4 -5.43 -11.29 -25.78
N ILE A 5 -6.07 -12.30 -25.22
CA ILE A 5 -6.56 -12.30 -23.83
C ILE A 5 -5.36 -12.43 -22.87
N VAL A 6 -4.38 -13.26 -23.20
CA VAL A 6 -3.15 -13.40 -22.40
C VAL A 6 -2.35 -12.10 -22.39
N ILE A 7 -2.27 -11.39 -23.52
CA ILE A 7 -1.59 -10.09 -23.61
C ILE A 7 -2.35 -9.01 -22.82
N LEU A 8 -3.69 -8.99 -22.88
CA LEU A 8 -4.49 -8.02 -22.11
C LEU A 8 -4.41 -8.27 -20.60
N ILE A 9 -4.35 -9.53 -20.16
CA ILE A 9 -4.16 -9.88 -18.75
C ILE A 9 -2.74 -9.49 -18.29
N ALA A 10 -1.71 -9.75 -19.10
CA ALA A 10 -0.34 -9.36 -18.76
C ALA A 10 -0.15 -7.83 -18.72
N ILE A 11 -0.81 -7.08 -19.60
CA ILE A 11 -0.79 -5.61 -19.59
C ILE A 11 -1.55 -5.07 -18.37
N ALA A 12 -2.72 -5.63 -18.04
CA ALA A 12 -3.48 -5.25 -16.85
C ALA A 12 -2.69 -5.53 -15.55
N ALA A 13 -2.01 -6.69 -15.46
CA ALA A 13 -1.15 -7.02 -14.33
C ALA A 13 0.06 -6.08 -14.20
N MET A 14 0.58 -5.57 -15.32
CA MET A 14 1.70 -4.62 -15.33
C MET A 14 1.32 -3.22 -14.82
N PHE A 15 0.04 -2.84 -14.87
CA PHE A 15 -0.47 -1.59 -14.28
C PHE A 15 -0.78 -1.69 -12.78
N MET A 16 -0.70 -2.88 -12.17
CA MET A 16 -1.00 -3.08 -10.74
C MET A 16 0.24 -3.02 -9.83
N ALA A 17 1.44 -2.86 -10.39
CA ALA A 17 2.69 -2.77 -9.63
C ALA A 17 3.02 -1.31 -9.29
N GLY A 18 2.44 -0.79 -8.20
CA GLY A 18 2.78 0.52 -7.63
C GLY A 18 1.60 1.23 -6.99
N SER A 19 0.95 0.60 -6.01
CA SER A 19 -0.30 1.08 -5.39
C SER A 19 -0.14 2.23 -4.39
N CYS A 20 1.08 2.64 -4.07
CA CYS A 20 1.39 3.69 -3.11
C CYS A 20 2.37 4.68 -3.72
N VAL A 21 2.27 5.95 -3.34
CA VAL A 21 3.29 6.97 -3.61
C VAL A 21 4.24 7.04 -2.42
N PRO A 22 5.42 6.40 -2.48
CA PRO A 22 6.39 6.46 -1.38
C PRO A 22 7.07 7.83 -1.31
N SER A 23 7.55 8.17 -0.11
CA SER A 23 8.33 9.37 0.16
C SER A 23 9.58 9.07 0.98
N ILE A 24 10.69 9.73 0.68
CA ILE A 24 11.92 9.63 1.49
C ILE A 24 11.78 10.38 2.82
N HIS A 25 10.95 11.41 2.86
CA HIS A 25 10.72 12.24 4.05
C HIS A 25 9.30 12.07 4.58
N GLY A 26 9.14 12.04 5.90
CA GLY A 26 7.84 12.03 6.57
C GLY A 26 7.20 13.42 6.65
N ILE A 27 5.95 13.46 7.10
CA ILE A 27 5.13 14.67 7.30
C ILE A 27 4.97 15.05 8.78
N ALA A 28 5.34 14.15 9.70
CA ALA A 28 5.24 14.37 11.13
C ALA A 28 6.28 15.37 11.67
N THR A 29 5.82 16.27 12.53
CA THR A 29 6.61 17.24 13.30
C THR A 29 6.00 17.39 14.70
N GLU A 30 6.77 17.87 15.67
CA GLU A 30 6.24 18.07 17.04
C GLU A 30 5.00 18.97 17.11
N SER A 31 4.82 19.88 16.15
CA SER A 31 3.71 20.84 16.14
C SER A 31 2.42 20.33 15.52
N ASN A 32 2.46 19.22 14.78
CA ASN A 32 1.30 18.70 14.05
C ASN A 32 0.98 17.23 14.38
N LEU A 33 1.73 16.60 15.28
CA LEU A 33 1.40 15.29 15.81
C LEU A 33 0.11 15.32 16.61
N GLU A 34 -0.75 14.35 16.34
CA GLU A 34 -2.04 14.21 17.00
C GLU A 34 -2.21 12.78 17.51
N PHE A 35 -2.56 12.61 18.79
CA PHE A 35 -2.91 11.30 19.33
C PHE A 35 -4.43 11.20 19.54
N ARG A 36 -5.00 10.08 19.10
CA ARG A 36 -6.42 9.73 19.12
C ARG A 36 -6.55 8.35 19.75
N PRO A 37 -6.90 8.26 21.04
CA PRO A 37 -7.12 6.97 21.70
C PRO A 37 -8.14 6.09 20.98
N GLU A 38 -9.06 6.70 20.22
CA GLU A 38 -10.06 6.03 19.40
C GLU A 38 -9.46 5.18 18.28
N MET A 39 -8.25 5.49 17.81
CA MET A 39 -7.55 4.69 16.80
C MET A 39 -7.11 3.33 17.35
N VAL A 40 -6.84 3.23 18.65
CA VAL A 40 -6.27 2.03 19.28
C VAL A 40 -7.27 0.89 19.26
N GLY A 41 -6.85 -0.27 18.76
CA GLY A 41 -7.68 -1.45 18.61
C GLY A 41 -7.54 -2.11 17.25
N SER A 42 -8.43 -3.06 17.00
CA SER A 42 -8.47 -3.86 15.77
C SER A 42 -9.58 -3.38 14.85
N TRP A 43 -9.22 -3.18 13.60
CA TRP A 43 -10.08 -2.70 12.53
C TRP A 43 -10.05 -3.70 11.38
N VAL A 44 -11.20 -4.09 10.86
CA VAL A 44 -11.31 -5.09 9.81
C VAL A 44 -12.09 -4.55 8.62
N SER A 45 -11.71 -4.98 7.43
CA SER A 45 -12.47 -4.74 6.21
C SER A 45 -13.79 -5.53 6.23
N ASP A 46 -14.76 -5.09 5.43
CA ASP A 46 -16.08 -5.73 5.36
C ASP A 46 -16.03 -7.21 4.89
N ASP A 47 -15.00 -7.57 4.12
CA ASP A 47 -14.73 -8.93 3.66
C ASP A 47 -13.88 -9.76 4.64
N GLY A 48 -13.36 -9.15 5.71
CA GLY A 48 -12.50 -9.80 6.69
C GLY A 48 -11.11 -10.17 6.19
N GLU A 49 -10.73 -9.79 4.96
CA GLU A 49 -9.45 -10.15 4.36
C GLU A 49 -8.29 -9.27 4.85
N ALA A 50 -8.58 -8.06 5.34
CA ALA A 50 -7.58 -7.12 5.83
C ALA A 50 -7.86 -6.72 7.28
N GLY A 51 -6.92 -7.04 8.17
CA GLY A 51 -6.91 -6.62 9.57
C GLY A 51 -5.87 -5.54 9.83
N TRP A 52 -6.27 -4.46 10.48
CA TRP A 52 -5.42 -3.34 10.88
C TRP A 52 -5.47 -3.21 12.40
N VAL A 53 -4.35 -3.44 13.06
CA VAL A 53 -4.25 -3.36 14.53
C VAL A 53 -3.35 -2.20 14.90
N PHE A 54 -3.91 -1.24 15.62
CA PHE A 54 -3.18 -0.10 16.15
C PHE A 54 -2.93 -0.28 17.65
N ASP A 55 -1.66 -0.33 18.03
CA ASP A 55 -1.18 -0.28 19.40
C ASP A 55 -0.51 1.06 19.69
N SER A 56 -0.59 1.54 20.93
CA SER A 56 0.20 2.70 21.35
C SER A 56 1.68 2.33 21.40
N TYR A 57 2.51 3.05 20.64
CA TYR A 57 3.97 2.94 20.71
C TYR A 57 4.49 3.78 21.89
N ASP A 58 4.03 5.02 21.97
CA ASP A 58 4.26 5.95 23.05
C ASP A 58 3.05 6.90 23.21
N GLU A 59 3.26 8.08 23.80
CA GLU A 59 2.20 9.08 24.02
C GLU A 59 1.75 9.81 22.74
N GLN A 60 2.44 9.64 21.61
CA GLN A 60 2.25 10.40 20.37
C GLN A 60 2.14 9.55 19.10
N GLN A 61 2.60 8.30 19.13
CA GLN A 61 2.67 7.42 17.95
C GLN A 61 2.05 6.06 18.21
N TYR A 62 1.81 5.34 17.11
CA TYR A 62 1.27 3.98 17.11
C TYR A 62 2.25 3.00 16.47
N ILE A 63 2.12 1.74 16.84
CA ILE A 63 2.52 0.63 15.99
C ILE A 63 1.26 0.17 15.24
N LEU A 64 1.36 0.10 13.91
CA LEU A 64 0.35 -0.48 13.04
C LEU A 64 0.83 -1.85 12.58
N SER A 65 0.09 -2.89 12.94
CA SER A 65 0.26 -4.24 12.40
C SER A 65 -0.82 -4.54 11.38
N LEU A 66 -0.40 -4.93 10.18
CA LEU A 66 -1.27 -5.37 9.08
C LEU A 66 -1.35 -6.89 9.07
N TYR A 67 -2.56 -7.41 9.02
CA TYR A 67 -2.88 -8.83 8.99
C TYR A 67 -3.66 -9.16 7.72
N THR A 68 -3.31 -10.32 7.16
CA THR A 68 -4.06 -11.01 6.12
C THR A 68 -4.55 -12.34 6.69
N PRO A 69 -5.35 -13.15 5.97
CA PRO A 69 -5.73 -14.47 6.44
C PRO A 69 -4.52 -15.34 6.80
N ASP A 70 -3.41 -15.18 6.09
CA ASP A 70 -2.16 -15.92 6.30
C ASP A 70 -1.34 -15.42 7.50
N GLY A 71 -1.85 -14.43 8.24
CA GLY A 71 -1.28 -13.87 9.46
C GLY A 71 -0.70 -12.48 9.28
N LEU A 72 0.23 -12.11 10.18
CA LEU A 72 0.90 -10.79 10.14
C LEU A 72 1.70 -10.63 8.84
N ASP A 73 1.31 -9.62 8.06
CA ASP A 73 1.85 -9.24 6.76
C ASP A 73 2.89 -8.10 6.86
N GLY A 74 2.74 -7.20 7.84
CA GLY A 74 3.76 -6.19 8.12
C GLY A 74 3.49 -5.33 9.35
N SER A 75 4.55 -4.68 9.85
CA SER A 75 4.49 -3.73 10.96
C SER A 75 5.07 -2.37 10.56
N PHE A 76 4.44 -1.29 11.03
CA PHE A 76 4.81 0.08 10.73
C PHE A 76 4.75 0.94 11.99
N ARG A 77 5.71 1.85 12.14
CA ARG A 77 5.50 3.03 12.98
C ARG A 77 4.53 3.95 12.26
N ALA A 78 3.49 4.38 12.97
CA ALA A 78 2.46 5.24 12.43
C ALA A 78 2.36 6.53 13.25
N ALA A 79 2.45 7.67 12.58
CA ALA A 79 2.23 8.99 13.17
C ALA A 79 0.96 9.59 12.58
N LEU A 80 0.00 9.96 13.42
CA LEU A 80 -1.19 10.68 12.98
C LEU A 80 -0.90 12.19 13.05
N VAL A 81 -1.20 12.88 11.96
CA VAL A 81 -0.79 14.26 11.71
C VAL A 81 -2.00 15.10 11.30
N ASP A 82 -2.20 16.24 11.94
CA ASP A 82 -3.19 17.24 11.53
C ASP A 82 -2.55 18.26 10.58
N LEU A 83 -3.08 18.34 9.35
CA LEU A 83 -2.71 19.35 8.37
C LEU A 83 -3.96 20.16 8.00
N ASP A 84 -4.03 21.38 8.52
CA ASP A 84 -5.14 22.31 8.29
C ASP A 84 -6.53 21.74 8.62
N GLY A 85 -6.62 20.90 9.67
CA GLY A 85 -7.85 20.27 10.13
C GLY A 85 -8.20 18.94 9.44
N GLU A 86 -7.34 18.47 8.53
CA GLU A 86 -7.43 17.15 7.90
C GLU A 86 -6.40 16.22 8.53
N LEU A 87 -6.80 14.96 8.79
CA LEU A 87 -5.93 13.98 9.42
C LEU A 87 -5.23 13.11 8.37
N PHE A 88 -3.92 12.93 8.55
CA PHE A 88 -3.09 12.05 7.74
C PHE A 88 -2.31 11.08 8.61
N LEU A 89 -2.22 9.83 8.19
CA LEU A 89 -1.38 8.81 8.76
C LEU A 89 -0.07 8.74 7.98
N ASP A 90 1.04 8.96 8.66
CA ASP A 90 2.40 8.79 8.15
C ASP A 90 2.94 7.43 8.60
N LEU A 91 3.05 6.50 7.67
CA LEU A 91 3.53 5.15 7.90
C LEU A 91 5.00 5.03 7.52
N PHE A 92 5.79 4.45 8.41
CA PHE A 92 7.19 4.10 8.16
C PHE A 92 7.44 2.66 8.61
N PRO A 93 8.09 1.80 7.80
CA PRO A 93 8.36 0.41 8.16
C PRO A 93 9.00 0.29 9.54
N ASP A 94 8.45 -0.58 10.38
CA ASP A 94 9.04 -0.91 11.66
C ASP A 94 10.15 -1.95 11.47
N ASP A 95 11.34 -1.68 11.99
CA ASP A 95 12.54 -2.48 11.75
C ASP A 95 12.65 -3.70 12.68
N THR A 96 11.61 -3.96 13.48
CA THR A 96 11.56 -5.05 14.45
C THR A 96 11.13 -6.38 13.86
N ASP A 97 10.64 -6.41 12.62
CA ASP A 97 10.09 -7.64 12.03
C ASP A 97 11.22 -8.54 11.47
N GLU A 98 11.61 -9.54 12.25
CA GLU A 98 12.64 -10.53 11.89
C GLU A 98 12.25 -11.40 10.67
N LYS A 99 11.01 -11.27 10.18
CA LYS A 99 10.41 -12.07 9.10
C LYS A 99 10.88 -11.73 7.70
N TRP A 100 11.79 -10.78 7.49
CA TRP A 100 12.32 -10.48 6.16
C TRP A 100 13.55 -11.35 5.88
N PRO A 101 13.45 -12.51 5.18
CA PRO A 101 14.59 -13.34 4.81
C PRO A 101 15.38 -12.69 3.65
N ILE A 102 15.79 -11.45 3.84
CA ILE A 102 16.63 -10.73 2.90
C ILE A 102 18.08 -10.89 3.36
N ASN A 103 18.91 -11.46 2.49
CA ASN A 103 20.34 -11.49 2.78
C ASN A 103 20.90 -10.05 2.86
N SER A 104 21.92 -9.84 3.69
CA SER A 104 22.41 -8.50 4.01
C SER A 104 22.83 -7.68 2.78
N PHE A 105 23.31 -8.32 1.71
CA PHE A 105 23.72 -7.60 0.49
C PHE A 105 22.52 -7.13 -0.33
N TYR A 106 21.50 -7.97 -0.47
CA TYR A 106 20.26 -7.59 -1.14
C TYR A 106 19.51 -6.52 -0.32
N GLY A 107 19.53 -6.62 1.01
CA GLY A 107 18.93 -5.65 1.93
C GLY A 107 19.49 -4.23 1.78
N LEU A 108 20.78 -4.09 1.43
CA LEU A 108 21.40 -2.78 1.16
C LEU A 108 20.79 -2.03 -0.03
N HIS A 109 20.00 -2.71 -0.87
CA HIS A 109 19.33 -2.11 -2.01
C HIS A 109 17.90 -1.64 -1.69
N PHE A 110 17.41 -1.89 -0.47
CA PHE A 110 16.14 -1.36 0.02
C PHE A 110 16.36 -0.11 0.86
N ILE A 111 15.55 0.90 0.58
CA ILE A 111 15.49 2.13 1.38
C ILE A 111 14.10 2.14 2.03
N PRO A 112 13.99 2.18 3.36
CA PRO A 112 12.70 2.34 4.00
C PRO A 112 12.14 3.72 3.67
N VAL A 113 10.86 3.77 3.33
CA VAL A 113 10.16 4.96 2.83
C VAL A 113 8.88 5.19 3.62
N HIS A 114 8.43 6.44 3.62
CA HIS A 114 7.16 6.86 4.17
C HIS A 114 6.02 6.65 3.16
N THR A 115 4.83 6.33 3.67
CA THR A 115 3.58 6.31 2.91
C THR A 115 2.51 7.07 3.67
N PHE A 116 1.70 7.86 2.96
CA PHE A 116 0.69 8.72 3.57
C PHE A 116 -0.73 8.26 3.24
N LEU A 117 -1.60 8.27 4.25
CA LEU A 117 -3.02 7.99 4.10
C LEU A 117 -3.84 9.15 4.69
N HIS A 118 -4.85 9.63 3.98
CA HIS A 118 -5.88 10.48 4.60
C HIS A 118 -6.77 9.61 5.49
N VAL A 119 -7.15 10.17 6.64
CA VAL A 119 -7.88 9.47 7.71
C VAL A 119 -9.19 10.19 7.99
N GLU A 120 -10.29 9.46 7.91
CA GLU A 120 -11.59 9.91 8.41
C GLU A 120 -12.05 8.97 9.53
N LEU A 121 -12.19 9.53 10.73
CA LEU A 121 -12.76 8.85 11.89
C LEU A 121 -14.25 9.17 12.01
N GLY A 122 -15.09 8.17 11.73
CA GLY A 122 -16.54 8.23 11.87
C GLY A 122 -17.04 7.56 13.16
N GLU A 123 -18.36 7.48 13.33
CA GLU A 123 -18.96 6.72 14.44
C GLU A 123 -18.72 5.21 14.26
N GLY A 124 -17.63 4.71 14.85
CA GLY A 124 -17.27 3.29 14.79
C GLY A 124 -16.73 2.84 13.42
N THR A 125 -16.19 3.77 12.63
CA THR A 125 -15.59 3.48 11.33
C THR A 125 -14.26 4.22 11.18
N LEU A 126 -13.27 3.54 10.62
CA LEU A 126 -12.00 4.13 10.21
C LEU A 126 -11.91 4.06 8.69
N SER A 127 -11.92 5.22 8.03
CA SER A 127 -11.77 5.32 6.59
C SER A 127 -10.36 5.80 6.26
N LEU A 128 -9.66 5.02 5.42
CA LEU A 128 -8.27 5.25 5.03
C LEU A 128 -8.18 5.41 3.53
N ARG A 129 -7.52 6.47 3.07
CA ARG A 129 -7.38 6.75 1.65
C ARG A 129 -5.94 7.04 1.26
N MET A 130 -5.44 6.31 0.27
CA MET A 130 -4.11 6.52 -0.29
C MET A 130 -4.14 7.52 -1.44
N MET A 131 -3.00 8.16 -1.71
CA MET A 131 -2.82 8.98 -2.90
C MET A 131 -2.86 8.12 -4.16
N ASP A 132 -3.73 8.47 -5.11
CA ASP A 132 -3.72 7.87 -6.44
C ASP A 132 -2.44 8.26 -7.18
N PRO A 133 -1.55 7.31 -7.51
CA PRO A 133 -0.31 7.59 -8.24
C PRO A 133 -0.59 8.26 -9.59
N SER A 134 -1.72 7.94 -10.24
CA SER A 134 -2.11 8.49 -11.54
C SER A 134 -2.36 10.01 -11.47
N TRP A 135 -2.92 10.48 -10.35
CA TRP A 135 -3.11 11.91 -10.11
C TRP A 135 -1.76 12.62 -10.01
N LEU A 136 -0.82 12.08 -9.24
CA LEU A 136 0.50 12.67 -9.07
C LEU A 136 1.28 12.66 -10.38
N ASP A 137 1.26 11.56 -11.11
CA ASP A 137 1.92 11.45 -12.41
C ASP A 137 1.35 12.46 -13.42
N ALA A 138 0.02 12.65 -13.44
CA ALA A 138 -0.62 13.66 -14.28
C ALA A 138 -0.20 15.09 -13.89
N LYS A 139 0.01 15.36 -12.61
CA LYS A 139 0.54 16.64 -12.12
C LYS A 139 1.98 16.87 -12.54
N LEU A 140 2.85 15.89 -12.32
CA LEU A 140 4.26 15.96 -12.69
C LEU A 140 4.48 16.02 -14.20
N GLN A 141 3.59 15.43 -15.00
CA GLN A 141 3.63 15.57 -16.47
C GLN A 141 3.27 16.99 -16.92
N GLN A 142 2.36 17.67 -16.22
CA GLN A 142 1.98 19.05 -16.51
C GLN A 142 3.01 20.05 -16.02
N ASP A 143 3.56 19.81 -14.83
CA ASP A 143 4.58 20.62 -14.18
C ASP A 143 5.58 19.72 -13.43
N PRO A 144 6.75 19.41 -14.05
CA PRO A 144 7.76 18.57 -13.44
C PRO A 144 8.40 19.16 -12.17
N GLU A 145 8.25 20.46 -11.92
CA GLU A 145 8.74 21.13 -10.70
C GLU A 145 7.63 21.27 -9.64
N PHE A 146 6.44 20.71 -9.88
CA PHE A 146 5.29 20.80 -8.97
C PHE A 146 5.62 20.29 -7.57
N VAL A 147 6.33 19.17 -7.49
CA VAL A 147 6.89 18.63 -6.24
C VAL A 147 8.16 17.86 -6.56
N SER A 148 9.14 17.93 -5.67
CA SER A 148 10.38 17.17 -5.83
C SER A 148 10.10 15.67 -5.78
N ALA A 149 10.36 14.99 -6.90
CA ALA A 149 10.15 13.55 -7.06
C ALA A 149 11.16 12.97 -8.05
N VAL A 150 11.37 11.65 -7.98
CA VAL A 150 12.11 10.88 -8.97
C VAL A 150 11.17 9.85 -9.58
N SER A 151 11.04 9.86 -10.91
CA SER A 151 10.16 8.96 -11.66
C SER A 151 10.99 8.21 -12.71
N GLU A 152 11.52 7.04 -12.34
CA GLU A 152 12.14 6.11 -13.29
C GLU A 152 11.23 4.90 -13.53
N ASN A 153 11.10 4.03 -12.52
CA ASN A 153 10.21 2.86 -12.57
C ASN A 153 8.96 3.05 -11.70
N MET A 154 9.11 3.76 -10.58
CA MET A 154 8.01 4.26 -9.76
C MET A 154 8.31 5.70 -9.39
N THR A 155 7.27 6.50 -9.19
CA THR A 155 7.40 7.86 -8.67
C THR A 155 7.66 7.79 -7.16
N VAL A 156 8.80 8.32 -6.72
CA VAL A 156 9.18 8.45 -5.31
C VAL A 156 9.32 9.93 -4.97
N LEU A 157 8.59 10.38 -3.96
CA LEU A 157 8.69 11.76 -3.46
C LEU A 157 10.01 11.96 -2.72
N THR A 158 10.71 13.03 -3.08
CA THR A 158 11.96 13.48 -2.44
C THR A 158 11.83 14.89 -1.84
N ALA A 159 10.62 15.44 -1.89
CA ALA A 159 10.28 16.73 -1.34
C ALA A 159 10.48 16.78 0.17
N SER A 160 10.84 17.96 0.67
CA SER A 160 10.99 18.21 2.09
C SER A 160 9.65 18.05 2.82
N THR A 161 9.70 17.79 4.13
CA THR A 161 8.50 17.70 4.99
C THR A 161 7.54 18.87 4.78
N GLY A 162 8.03 20.11 4.66
CA GLY A 162 7.16 21.27 4.45
C GLY A 162 6.48 21.32 3.08
N GLU A 163 7.16 20.84 2.02
CA GLU A 163 6.55 20.72 0.69
C GLU A 163 5.49 19.61 0.67
N LEU A 164 5.75 18.49 1.34
CA LEU A 164 4.78 17.38 1.47
C LEU A 164 3.53 17.81 2.25
N GLN A 165 3.71 18.56 3.33
CA GLN A 165 2.61 19.13 4.11
C GLN A 165 1.74 20.08 3.30
N ALA A 166 2.30 20.79 2.31
CA ALA A 166 1.52 21.62 1.39
C ALA A 166 0.85 20.80 0.27
N LEU A 167 1.49 19.72 -0.18
CA LEU A 167 0.97 18.83 -1.22
C LEU A 167 -0.31 18.10 -0.80
N LEU A 168 -0.34 17.54 0.42
CA LEU A 168 -1.40 16.62 0.84
C LEU A 168 -2.81 17.26 0.90
N PRO A 169 -3.01 18.47 1.49
CA PRO A 169 -4.30 19.14 1.42
C PRO A 169 -4.72 19.50 0.00
N GLN A 170 -3.76 19.86 -0.86
CA GLN A 170 -4.03 20.14 -2.28
C GLN A 170 -4.52 18.88 -3.00
N TRP A 171 -3.85 17.75 -2.78
CA TRP A 171 -4.27 16.45 -3.30
C TRP A 171 -5.70 16.12 -2.90
N LEU A 172 -6.02 16.22 -1.60
CA LEU A 172 -7.34 15.88 -1.08
C LEU A 172 -8.46 16.70 -1.72
N ASN A 173 -8.22 17.99 -1.95
CA ASN A 173 -9.18 18.91 -2.57
C ASN A 173 -9.38 18.65 -4.07
N GLU A 174 -8.31 18.32 -4.79
CA GLU A 174 -8.35 18.19 -6.25
C GLU A 174 -8.72 16.79 -6.75
N ALA A 175 -8.50 15.77 -5.92
CA ALA A 175 -8.93 14.41 -6.14
C ALA A 175 -9.90 14.01 -5.03
N PRO A 176 -11.13 14.52 -4.97
CA PRO A 176 -12.09 14.14 -3.92
C PRO A 176 -12.53 12.68 -4.06
N ILE A 177 -13.01 12.08 -2.97
CA ILE A 177 -13.61 10.75 -2.98
C ILE A 177 -14.80 10.77 -3.95
N VAL A 178 -14.72 10.00 -5.03
CA VAL A 178 -15.87 9.80 -5.91
C VAL A 178 -16.74 8.72 -5.26
N GLY A 179 -17.77 9.13 -4.53
CA GLY A 179 -18.73 8.20 -3.95
C GLY A 179 -19.28 7.26 -5.02
N GLY A 180 -19.17 5.95 -4.78
CA GLY A 180 -19.51 4.85 -5.68
C GLY A 180 -20.66 5.16 -6.64
N GLY A 181 -20.29 5.47 -7.87
CA GLY A 181 -21.20 5.75 -8.97
C GLY A 181 -20.64 5.10 -10.22
N PHE A 182 -21.09 3.87 -10.49
CA PHE A 182 -20.84 3.15 -11.75
C PHE A 182 -21.34 3.98 -12.94
N MET A 183 -20.50 4.88 -13.45
CA MET A 183 -20.62 5.46 -14.78
C MET A 183 -19.26 5.42 -15.47
N GLY A 184 -18.93 4.22 -15.98
CA GLY A 184 -18.20 4.04 -17.24
C GLY A 184 -16.97 4.90 -17.46
N GLY A 185 -15.95 4.70 -16.65
CA GLY A 185 -14.59 5.15 -16.91
C GLY A 185 -13.70 4.59 -15.80
N ASP A 186 -12.69 3.78 -16.18
CA ASP A 186 -11.30 3.73 -15.69
C ASP A 186 -10.94 4.28 -14.28
N ALA A 187 -11.86 4.29 -13.32
CA ALA A 187 -11.61 4.70 -11.95
C ALA A 187 -10.61 3.72 -11.33
N SER A 188 -9.47 4.28 -10.94
CA SER A 188 -8.41 3.57 -10.26
C SER A 188 -8.96 2.93 -8.98
N PRO A 189 -8.63 1.67 -8.65
CA PRO A 189 -9.02 1.08 -7.36
C PRO A 189 -8.47 1.88 -6.17
N PHE A 190 -7.48 2.76 -6.39
CA PHE A 190 -6.88 3.65 -5.39
C PHE A 190 -7.72 4.90 -5.10
N THR A 191 -8.81 5.14 -5.85
CA THR A 191 -9.69 6.30 -5.61
C THR A 191 -10.72 6.06 -4.51
N GLU A 192 -10.97 4.80 -4.14
CA GLU A 192 -11.90 4.43 -3.08
C GLU A 192 -11.17 4.34 -1.74
N ALA A 193 -11.78 4.87 -0.68
CA ALA A 193 -11.26 4.72 0.67
C ALA A 193 -11.54 3.30 1.16
N VAL A 194 -10.57 2.71 1.86
CA VAL A 194 -10.76 1.49 2.62
C VAL A 194 -11.52 1.85 3.89
N VAL A 195 -12.74 1.35 4.03
CA VAL A 195 -13.56 1.55 5.23
C VAL A 195 -13.41 0.33 6.11
N LEU A 196 -13.01 0.55 7.35
CA LEU A 196 -12.80 -0.47 8.34
C LEU A 196 -13.75 -0.26 9.53
N THR A 197 -14.13 -1.37 10.15
CA THR A 197 -14.97 -1.36 11.37
C THR A 197 -14.27 -2.10 12.51
N PRO A 198 -14.58 -1.79 13.78
CA PRO A 198 -14.05 -2.54 14.91
C PRO A 198 -14.42 -4.02 14.82
N GLY A 199 -13.42 -4.89 14.90
CA GLY A 199 -13.62 -6.34 14.78
C GLY A 199 -12.39 -7.13 15.19
N GLU A 200 -12.56 -8.45 15.34
CA GLU A 200 -11.45 -9.36 15.60
C GLU A 200 -10.78 -9.73 14.27
N VAL A 201 -9.45 -9.70 14.25
CA VAL A 201 -8.67 -10.18 13.10
C VAL A 201 -8.84 -11.69 13.01
N MET A 202 -9.36 -12.18 11.89
CA MET A 202 -9.57 -13.60 11.66
C MET A 202 -8.28 -14.26 11.13
N GLU A 203 -7.89 -15.38 11.74
CA GLU A 203 -6.83 -16.23 11.18
C GLU A 203 -7.43 -17.22 10.17
N ARG A 204 -6.62 -17.67 9.20
CA ARG A 204 -7.04 -18.64 8.18
C ARG A 204 -7.71 -19.90 8.74
N GLU A 205 -7.36 -20.33 9.95
CA GLU A 205 -7.95 -21.51 10.61
C GLU A 205 -9.41 -21.29 11.04
N ASP A 206 -9.82 -20.02 11.19
CA ASP A 206 -11.14 -19.60 11.67
C ASP A 206 -12.08 -19.15 10.53
N MET A 207 -11.58 -19.05 9.28
CA MET A 207 -12.38 -18.66 8.10
C MET A 207 -13.19 -19.83 7.54
N GLU A 208 -14.42 -19.56 7.09
CA GLU A 208 -15.28 -20.59 6.52
C GLU A 208 -14.76 -21.02 5.13
N PRO A 209 -14.77 -22.32 4.79
CA PRO A 209 -14.22 -22.83 3.52
C PRO A 209 -14.82 -22.20 2.23
N ALA A 210 -15.96 -21.53 2.33
CA ALA A 210 -16.64 -20.88 1.21
C ALA A 210 -16.13 -19.44 0.90
N GLU A 211 -15.29 -18.87 1.76
CA GLU A 211 -14.70 -17.54 1.59
C GLU A 211 -13.38 -17.59 0.79
N PHE A 212 -12.84 -18.79 0.57
CA PHE A 212 -11.73 -19.03 -0.32
C PHE A 212 -12.23 -19.10 -1.77
N MET A 213 -12.12 -18.01 -2.54
CA MET A 213 -12.20 -18.14 -3.99
C MET A 213 -10.99 -18.96 -4.46
N ASP A 214 -11.22 -20.19 -4.95
CA ASP A 214 -10.21 -21.15 -5.43
C ASP A 214 -9.12 -20.50 -6.31
N MET A 215 -7.99 -20.11 -5.69
CA MET A 215 -6.73 -19.84 -6.39
C MET A 215 -5.83 -21.08 -6.49
N GLU A 216 -6.35 -22.29 -6.19
CA GLU A 216 -5.63 -23.56 -6.35
C GLU A 216 -5.36 -23.97 -7.82
N GLY A 217 -5.67 -23.09 -8.79
CA GLY A 217 -5.51 -23.38 -10.22
C GLY A 217 -4.16 -23.02 -10.85
N LEU A 218 -3.19 -22.49 -10.11
CA LEU A 218 -1.93 -21.97 -10.68
C LEU A 218 -0.66 -22.77 -10.35
N ASP A 219 -0.73 -23.77 -9.47
CA ASP A 219 0.44 -24.58 -9.07
C ASP A 219 0.74 -25.79 -9.98
N GLU A 220 -0.05 -26.04 -11.04
CA GLU A 220 0.18 -27.15 -11.98
C GLU A 220 0.82 -26.72 -13.33
N MET A 221 1.79 -25.80 -13.34
CA MET A 221 2.54 -25.46 -14.56
C MET A 221 4.07 -25.61 -14.49
N ASP A 222 4.61 -26.26 -13.46
CA ASP A 222 6.04 -26.63 -13.38
C ASP A 222 6.26 -28.12 -13.65
N GLU A 223 5.87 -28.61 -14.84
CA GLU A 223 6.39 -29.90 -15.32
C GLU A 223 6.40 -30.01 -16.86
N VAL A 224 7.16 -29.15 -17.56
CA VAL A 224 7.49 -29.42 -18.98
C VAL A 224 8.91 -28.96 -19.36
N VAL A 225 9.66 -29.92 -19.91
CA VAL A 225 10.95 -29.88 -20.64
C VAL A 225 12.24 -30.10 -19.83
N ASP A 226 12.47 -31.36 -19.47
CA ASP A 226 13.79 -31.99 -19.67
C ASP A 226 13.81 -32.63 -21.07
N THR A 227 14.54 -32.02 -22.00
CA THR A 227 15.27 -32.71 -23.09
C THR A 227 16.26 -31.73 -23.71
N THR A 228 17.51 -31.72 -23.23
CA THR A 228 18.63 -31.29 -24.08
C THR A 228 19.64 -32.41 -24.21
N GLU A 229 19.57 -33.00 -25.40
CA GLU A 229 20.43 -33.96 -26.05
C GLU A 229 21.92 -33.56 -25.94
N GLU A 230 22.76 -34.45 -25.40
CA GLU A 230 24.22 -34.31 -25.41
C GLU A 230 24.75 -34.41 -26.84
N ALA A 231 25.41 -33.34 -27.31
CA ALA A 231 26.26 -33.39 -28.50
C ALA A 231 27.74 -33.55 -28.10
N PRO A 232 28.52 -34.42 -28.76
CA PRO A 232 29.88 -34.75 -28.34
C PRO A 232 30.88 -33.66 -28.74
N VAL A 233 31.73 -33.29 -27.78
CA VAL A 233 32.89 -32.42 -27.95
C VAL A 233 33.94 -33.13 -28.79
N THR A 234 34.36 -32.53 -29.91
CA THR A 234 35.62 -32.87 -30.58
C THR A 234 36.54 -31.65 -30.58
N ALA A 235 37.70 -31.79 -29.93
CA ALA A 235 38.83 -30.86 -29.98
C ALA A 235 39.70 -31.14 -31.23
N PRO A 236 40.52 -30.17 -31.63
CA PRO A 236 41.95 -30.31 -31.32
C PRO A 236 42.54 -29.17 -30.48
#